data_AF-A0A7J6NQ21-F1
#
_entry.id   AF-A0A7J6NQ21-F1
#
_cell.length_a   1.000
_cell.length_b   1.000
_cell.length_c   1.000
_cell.angle_alpha   90.00
_cell.angle_beta   90.00
_cell.angle_gamma   90.00
#
_symmetry.space_group_name_H-M   'P 1'
#
loop_
_entity.id
_entity.type
_entity.pdbx_description
1 polymer ?
#
loop_
_entity_poly.entity_id
_entity_poly.type
_entity_poly.pdbx_seq_one_letter_code
_entity_poly.pdbx_strand_id
1 'polypeptide(L)'
;MLSSSSSIDECINRAVDFLTECDNESCRKGCVNMLLEVLSNPLIVSRVAPRTLERLVSTDQVFRKHLQRAVTITRAPSNPQLSLRDLSRLVETVSPRDSLLVIRRLDRLKGDMHALQQAMAVDPREVILWPAPPRGSSDSHKPAGMAFLTCLRGSGASEEILRRCANISPAACVPDWAIVLGPNSCPYGKVVTLPFSSFTWPNSPVFADYVAAFYSSVLFAFVIFAACATLLKRSKLWFEFMILFFSSWAVQNIAKRLAEAERPRGSCHITCGMPSGHALMSMAIMTVLLLHCGGREIGALALRWRTLDVHSTTIFREVRVALGNVLIIVLIFLPVPWSRVQLNDHSTSQIILGCGIGGMLGVCWYVLSMLSNAGKATKEVSARKRSDSDADQAGIDV
;
A
#
# COMPACT_ATOMS: atom_id res chain seq x y z
N MET A 1 9.94 6.56 -17.86
CA MET A 1 10.77 7.61 -18.48
C MET A 1 11.95 8.00 -17.57
N LEU A 2 12.86 7.05 -17.26
CA LEU A 2 14.18 7.32 -16.69
C LEU A 2 15.15 6.33 -17.33
N SER A 3 15.54 6.60 -18.58
CA SER A 3 16.42 5.70 -19.36
C SER A 3 17.74 6.33 -19.78
N SER A 4 18.03 7.59 -19.44
CA SER A 4 19.34 8.17 -19.73
C SER A 4 20.18 8.30 -18.46
N SER A 5 21.36 7.68 -18.49
CA SER A 5 22.43 7.85 -17.51
C SER A 5 22.77 9.33 -17.26
N SER A 6 22.54 10.20 -18.25
CA SER A 6 22.76 11.65 -18.16
C SER A 6 21.98 12.34 -17.03
N SER A 7 20.79 11.85 -16.68
CA SER A 7 19.94 12.51 -15.66
C SER A 7 20.43 12.30 -14.23
N ILE A 8 21.00 11.12 -13.95
CA ILE A 8 21.54 10.77 -12.62
C ILE A 8 22.86 11.51 -12.40
N ASP A 9 23.74 11.51 -13.41
CA ASP A 9 25.00 12.23 -13.36
C ASP A 9 24.81 13.74 -13.16
N GLU A 10 23.82 14.35 -13.82
CA GLU A 10 23.54 15.77 -13.66
C GLU A 10 23.05 16.10 -12.24
N CYS A 11 22.20 15.26 -11.64
CA CYS A 11 21.76 15.44 -10.24
C CYS A 11 22.92 15.34 -9.25
N ILE A 12 23.80 14.34 -9.42
CA ILE A 12 24.94 14.15 -8.52
C ILE A 12 25.94 15.29 -8.69
N ASN A 13 26.23 15.72 -9.92
CA ASN A 13 27.12 16.87 -10.15
C ASN A 13 26.59 18.15 -9.51
N ARG A 14 25.29 18.44 -9.62
CA ARG A 14 24.69 19.60 -8.93
C ARG A 14 24.75 19.48 -7.41
N ALA A 15 24.57 18.29 -6.86
CA ALA A 15 24.72 18.05 -5.43
C ALA A 15 26.17 18.24 -4.96
N VAL A 16 27.16 17.85 -5.79
CA VAL A 16 28.59 18.11 -5.56
C VAL A 16 28.88 19.61 -5.61
N ASP A 17 28.35 20.32 -6.61
CA ASP A 17 28.50 21.78 -6.74
C ASP A 17 27.93 22.50 -5.51
N PHE A 18 26.73 22.11 -5.07
CA PHE A 18 26.14 22.65 -3.85
C PHE A 18 26.98 22.34 -2.60
N LEU A 19 27.61 21.16 -2.54
CA LEU A 19 28.53 20.79 -1.46
C LEU A 19 29.77 21.70 -1.42
N THR A 20 30.26 22.15 -2.58
CA THR A 20 31.36 23.13 -2.67
C THR A 20 30.94 24.53 -2.25
N GLU A 21 29.67 24.89 -2.41
CA GLU A 21 29.10 26.19 -2.04
C GLU A 21 28.61 26.26 -0.58
N CYS A 22 28.49 25.13 0.12
CA CYS A 22 28.14 25.10 1.54
C CYS A 22 29.30 25.61 2.43
N ASP A 23 29.17 26.85 2.91
CA ASP A 23 30.11 27.48 3.85
C ASP A 23 29.97 27.00 5.32
N ASN A 24 28.80 26.47 5.71
CA ASN A 24 28.55 25.98 7.07
C ASN A 24 28.73 24.45 7.16
N GLU A 25 29.45 23.99 8.20
CA GLU A 25 29.67 22.57 8.51
C GLU A 25 28.37 21.74 8.63
N SER A 26 27.28 22.35 9.12
CA SER A 26 25.98 21.68 9.23
C SER A 26 25.34 21.41 7.86
N CYS A 27 25.44 22.38 6.92
CA CYS A 27 25.02 22.25 5.52
C CYS A 27 25.80 21.12 4.86
N ARG A 28 27.13 21.14 5.02
CA ARG A 28 28.05 20.15 4.45
C ARG A 28 27.76 18.74 4.96
N LYS A 29 27.56 18.55 6.26
CA LYS A 29 27.19 17.25 6.86
C LYS A 29 25.85 16.72 6.33
N GLY A 30 24.84 17.58 6.18
CA GLY A 30 23.55 17.20 5.60
C GLY A 30 23.68 16.70 4.16
N CYS A 31 24.40 17.43 3.32
CA CYS A 31 24.65 17.06 1.93
C CYS A 31 25.47 15.78 1.79
N VAL A 32 26.51 15.60 2.63
CA VAL A 32 27.30 14.36 2.67
C VAL A 32 26.44 13.15 3.01
N ASN A 33 25.59 13.24 4.03
CA ASN A 33 24.72 12.13 4.43
C ASN A 33 23.71 11.76 3.34
N MET A 34 23.12 12.77 2.69
CA MET A 34 22.21 12.55 1.55
C MET A 34 22.92 11.84 0.39
N LEU A 35 24.12 12.30 0.02
CA LEU A 35 24.90 11.65 -1.05
C LEU A 35 25.33 10.24 -0.68
N LEU A 36 25.67 9.99 0.59
CA LEU A 36 25.98 8.64 1.08
C LEU A 36 24.75 7.71 1.02
N GLU A 37 23.56 8.21 1.33
CA GLU A 37 22.32 7.44 1.23
C GLU A 37 22.00 7.11 -0.24
N VAL A 38 22.09 8.08 -1.14
CA VAL A 38 21.90 7.87 -2.59
C VAL A 38 22.92 6.88 -3.16
N LEU A 39 24.19 7.03 -2.78
CA LEU A 39 25.29 6.18 -3.26
C LEU A 39 25.40 4.84 -2.50
N SER A 40 24.58 4.62 -1.48
CA SER A 40 24.45 3.29 -0.87
C SER A 40 23.74 2.30 -1.80
N ASN A 41 23.02 2.77 -2.82
CA ASN A 41 22.36 1.93 -3.81
C ASN A 41 23.33 1.54 -4.94
N PRO A 42 23.68 0.24 -5.08
CA PRO A 42 24.65 -0.21 -6.07
C PRO A 42 24.20 0.00 -7.53
N LEU A 43 22.88 0.09 -7.79
CA LEU A 43 22.33 0.38 -9.12
C LEU A 43 22.49 1.85 -9.51
N ILE A 44 22.55 2.76 -8.53
CA ILE A 44 22.82 4.17 -8.79
C ILE A 44 24.31 4.34 -9.04
N VAL A 45 25.16 3.77 -8.18
CA VAL A 45 26.63 3.83 -8.31
C VAL A 45 27.12 3.32 -9.67
N SER A 46 26.55 2.24 -10.19
CA SER A 46 26.94 1.69 -11.51
C SER A 46 26.55 2.58 -12.69
N ARG A 47 25.71 3.60 -12.48
CA ARG A 47 25.26 4.55 -13.50
C ARG A 47 25.90 5.93 -13.40
N VAL A 48 26.67 6.20 -12.33
CA VAL A 48 27.39 7.46 -12.17
C VAL A 48 28.68 7.42 -12.97
N ALA A 49 28.93 8.45 -13.79
CA ALA A 49 30.19 8.60 -14.49
C ALA A 49 31.37 8.62 -13.50
N PRO A 50 32.46 7.90 -13.78
CA PRO A 50 33.64 7.85 -12.90
C PRO A 50 34.18 9.23 -12.51
N ARG A 51 34.14 10.20 -13.44
CA ARG A 51 34.56 11.59 -13.20
C ARG A 51 33.74 12.29 -12.12
N THR A 52 32.44 12.02 -12.06
CA THR A 52 31.54 12.58 -11.03
C THR A 52 31.91 12.03 -9.65
N LEU A 53 32.22 10.73 -9.56
CA LEU A 53 32.69 10.10 -8.32
C LEU A 53 34.05 10.64 -7.87
N GLU A 54 34.99 10.82 -8.80
CA GLU A 54 36.30 11.43 -8.52
C GLU A 54 36.15 12.84 -7.95
N ARG A 55 35.28 13.65 -8.56
CA ARG A 55 35.00 15.03 -8.12
C ARG A 55 34.35 15.06 -6.73
N LEU A 56 33.47 14.12 -6.43
CA LEU A 56 32.85 14.00 -5.11
C LEU A 56 33.87 13.60 -4.03
N VAL A 57 34.79 12.69 -4.34
CA VAL A 57 35.86 12.23 -3.43
C VAL A 57 36.95 13.29 -3.20
N SER A 58 37.18 14.16 -4.18
CA SER A 58 38.12 15.28 -4.05
C SER A 58 37.54 16.44 -3.25
N THR A 59 36.23 16.65 -3.32
CA THR A 59 35.52 17.78 -2.69
C THR A 59 35.47 17.70 -1.17
N ASP A 60 35.32 16.52 -0.58
CA ASP A 60 35.13 16.40 0.88
C ASP A 60 35.89 15.22 1.52
N GLN A 61 36.69 15.52 2.55
CA GLN A 61 37.53 14.55 3.25
C GLN A 61 36.72 13.56 4.11
N VAL A 62 35.55 13.97 4.60
CA VAL A 62 34.62 13.11 5.37
C VAL A 62 33.97 12.11 4.41
N PHE A 63 33.49 12.58 3.26
CA PHE A 63 32.95 11.75 2.20
C PHE A 63 33.97 10.71 1.74
N ARG A 64 35.23 11.11 1.54
CA ARG A 64 36.35 10.18 1.23
C ARG A 64 36.48 9.06 2.26
N LYS A 65 36.44 9.37 3.56
CA LYS A 65 36.54 8.37 4.64
C LYS A 65 35.36 7.40 4.63
N HIS A 66 34.15 7.88 4.37
CA HIS A 66 32.95 7.05 4.30
C HIS A 66 32.92 6.15 3.06
N LEU A 67 33.31 6.69 1.90
CA LEU A 67 33.40 5.90 0.67
C LEU A 67 34.48 4.82 0.77
N GLN A 68 35.65 5.14 1.35
CA GLN A 68 36.70 4.14 1.62
C GLN A 68 36.20 3.01 2.52
N ARG A 69 35.38 3.31 3.55
CA ARG A 69 34.75 2.28 4.39
C ARG A 69 33.74 1.43 3.61
N ALA A 70 32.87 2.06 2.81
CA ALA A 70 31.88 1.35 1.99
C ALA A 70 32.53 0.41 0.95
N VAL A 71 33.60 0.86 0.28
CA VAL A 71 34.38 0.06 -0.66
C VAL A 71 35.13 -1.09 0.03
N THR A 72 35.53 -0.89 1.29
CA THR A 72 36.14 -1.97 2.09
C THR A 72 35.13 -3.06 2.45
N ILE A 73 33.87 -2.69 2.68
CA ILE A 73 32.77 -3.63 2.99
C ILE A 73 32.36 -4.42 1.74
N THR A 74 32.37 -3.82 0.55
CA THR A 74 32.05 -4.51 -0.71
C THR A 74 33.18 -5.42 -1.24
N ARG A 75 34.35 -5.47 -0.59
CA ARG A 75 35.40 -6.47 -0.86
C ARG A 75 35.06 -7.89 -0.37
N ALA A 76 33.88 -8.10 0.23
CA ALA A 76 33.36 -9.44 0.49
C ALA A 76 32.97 -10.14 -0.83
N PRO A 77 33.35 -11.42 -1.03
CA PRO A 77 33.42 -12.03 -2.35
C PRO A 77 32.06 -12.55 -2.82
N SER A 78 31.16 -11.69 -3.29
CA SER A 78 29.88 -12.16 -3.87
C SER A 78 29.13 -11.16 -4.76
N ASN A 79 29.78 -10.35 -5.62
CA ASN A 79 29.08 -9.85 -6.82
C ASN A 79 30.03 -9.27 -7.91
N PRO A 80 29.91 -9.67 -9.20
CA PRO A 80 30.84 -9.26 -10.25
C PRO A 80 30.15 -8.35 -11.28
N GLN A 81 29.83 -7.09 -10.95
CA GLN A 81 29.28 -6.14 -11.94
C GLN A 81 29.94 -4.75 -11.93
N LEU A 82 30.82 -4.47 -10.98
CA LEU A 82 31.82 -3.39 -11.11
C LEU A 82 33.20 -4.04 -11.11
N SER A 83 34.01 -3.78 -12.13
CA SER A 83 35.39 -4.28 -12.17
C SER A 83 36.15 -3.67 -10.99
N LEU A 84 36.56 -4.54 -10.05
CA LEU A 84 37.39 -4.17 -8.88
C LEU A 84 38.64 -3.37 -9.28
N ARG A 85 39.10 -3.53 -10.53
CA ARG A 85 40.23 -2.79 -11.09
C ARG A 85 39.95 -1.30 -11.27
N ASP A 86 38.72 -0.91 -11.62
CA ASP A 86 38.40 0.50 -11.88
C ASP A 86 38.25 1.29 -10.56
N LEU A 87 37.68 0.65 -9.53
CA LEU A 87 37.62 1.20 -8.17
C LEU A 87 39.00 1.24 -7.50
N SER A 88 39.88 0.24 -7.72
CA SER A 88 41.26 0.26 -7.19
C SER A 88 42.09 1.36 -7.85
N ARG A 89 41.97 1.56 -9.17
CA ARG A 89 42.66 2.62 -9.90
C ARG A 89 42.22 4.03 -9.46
N LEU A 90 40.93 4.22 -9.14
CA LEU A 90 40.41 5.47 -8.58
C LEU A 90 41.00 5.81 -7.20
N VAL A 91 41.38 4.77 -6.44
CA VAL A 91 41.99 4.91 -5.11
C VAL A 91 43.51 5.05 -5.20
N GLU A 92 44.15 4.43 -6.19
CA GLU A 92 45.60 4.48 -6.43
C GLU A 92 46.09 5.82 -7.01
N THR A 93 45.23 6.62 -7.63
CA THR A 93 45.57 7.96 -8.15
C THR A 93 45.77 9.01 -7.05
N VAL A 94 45.56 8.68 -5.76
CA VAL A 94 45.67 9.64 -4.65
C VAL A 94 46.69 9.16 -3.61
N SER A 95 47.89 9.74 -3.70
CA SER A 95 49.05 9.70 -2.76
C SER A 95 49.75 8.34 -2.56
N PRO A 96 51.00 8.18 -3.04
CA PRO A 96 51.78 6.93 -2.92
C PRO A 96 52.28 6.54 -1.53
N ARG A 97 52.12 7.40 -0.50
CA ARG A 97 52.78 7.20 0.81
C ARG A 97 52.05 6.26 1.76
N ASP A 98 50.77 5.97 1.56
CA ASP A 98 49.97 5.17 2.51
C ASP A 98 49.69 3.72 2.06
N SER A 99 50.00 3.37 0.82
CA SER A 99 49.68 2.06 0.23
C SER A 99 50.53 0.91 0.81
N LEU A 100 51.78 1.19 1.19
CA LEU A 100 52.72 0.20 1.72
C LEU A 100 52.44 -0.19 3.18
N LEU A 101 51.80 0.69 3.96
CA LEU A 101 51.47 0.44 5.36
C LEU A 101 50.22 -0.46 5.50
N VAL A 102 49.29 -0.36 4.54
CA VAL A 102 48.06 -1.18 4.50
C VAL A 102 48.36 -2.60 4.02
N ILE A 103 49.26 -2.78 3.04
CA ILE A 103 49.65 -4.10 2.54
C ILE A 103 50.39 -4.92 3.62
N ARG A 104 51.27 -4.29 4.41
CA ARG A 104 51.99 -4.97 5.53
C ARG A 104 51.12 -5.29 6.75
N ARG A 105 49.97 -4.63 6.91
CA ARG A 105 48.99 -4.95 7.97
C ARG A 105 48.04 -6.08 7.56
N LEU A 106 47.74 -6.21 6.27
CA LEU A 106 46.86 -7.27 5.76
C LEU A 106 47.54 -8.65 5.74
N ASP A 107 48.85 -8.72 5.53
CA ASP A 107 49.58 -10.00 5.57
C ASP A 107 49.65 -10.60 6.99
N ARG A 108 49.52 -9.78 8.04
CA ARG A 108 49.44 -10.25 9.44
C ARG A 108 48.06 -10.74 9.86
N LEU A 109 47.01 -10.40 9.12
CA LEU A 109 45.63 -10.77 9.45
C LEU A 109 45.16 -12.09 8.79
N LYS A 110 46.04 -12.73 8.02
CA LYS A 110 45.76 -14.01 7.36
C LYS A 110 45.84 -15.24 8.29
N GLY A 111 46.28 -15.05 9.53
CA GLY A 111 46.64 -16.14 10.45
C GLY A 111 45.62 -16.51 11.54
N ASP A 112 44.55 -15.73 11.76
CA ASP A 112 43.69 -15.96 12.94
C ASP A 112 42.20 -15.80 12.63
N MET A 113 41.66 -16.79 11.91
CA MET A 113 40.24 -16.85 11.57
C MET A 113 39.35 -17.30 12.75
N HIS A 114 39.95 -17.82 13.82
CA HIS A 114 39.22 -18.36 14.98
C HIS A 114 38.91 -17.28 16.05
N ALA A 115 39.73 -16.23 16.14
CA ALA A 115 39.50 -15.10 17.03
C ALA A 115 38.36 -14.18 16.56
N LEU A 116 38.12 -14.09 15.24
CA LEU A 116 37.07 -13.25 14.67
C LEU A 116 35.66 -13.83 14.91
N GLN A 117 35.53 -15.16 14.97
CA GLN A 117 34.25 -15.82 15.25
C GLN A 117 33.82 -15.70 16.72
N GLN A 118 34.75 -15.57 17.66
CA GLN A 118 34.45 -15.31 19.08
C GLN A 118 34.09 -13.85 19.37
N ALA A 119 34.56 -12.90 18.55
CA ALA A 119 34.23 -11.48 18.71
C ALA A 119 32.82 -11.10 18.22
N MET A 120 32.11 -12.00 17.53
CA MET A 120 30.76 -11.75 16.98
C MET A 120 29.61 -12.20 17.89
N ALA A 121 29.89 -12.61 19.13
CA ALA A 121 28.87 -12.81 20.17
C ALA A 121 28.80 -11.58 21.07
N VAL A 122 28.10 -10.52 20.64
CA VAL A 122 27.74 -9.37 21.49
C VAL A 122 26.23 -9.13 21.43
N ASP A 123 25.69 -8.92 22.63
CA ASP A 123 24.29 -8.76 23.05
C ASP A 123 23.49 -7.71 22.24
N PRO A 124 22.23 -7.98 21.81
CA PRO A 124 21.39 -7.02 21.10
C PRO A 124 20.89 -5.80 21.91
N ARG A 125 21.39 -5.55 23.12
CA ARG A 125 20.84 -4.53 24.04
C ARG A 125 21.56 -3.17 24.11
N GLU A 126 22.59 -2.93 23.32
CA GLU A 126 23.17 -1.57 23.19
C GLU A 126 22.82 -0.92 21.84
N VAL A 127 21.54 -0.60 21.66
CA VAL A 127 21.18 0.52 20.78
C VAL A 127 21.28 1.77 21.63
N ILE A 128 22.23 2.64 21.27
CA ILE A 128 22.36 3.99 21.84
C ILE A 128 21.03 4.73 21.60
N LEU A 129 20.18 4.74 22.62
CA LEU A 129 19.04 5.63 22.71
C LEU A 129 19.59 7.05 22.80
N TRP A 130 19.31 7.87 21.78
CA TRP A 130 19.42 9.31 21.93
C TRP A 130 18.51 9.74 23.09
N PRO A 131 19.03 10.44 24.12
CA PRO A 131 18.17 10.93 25.18
C PRO A 131 17.21 11.97 24.59
N ALA A 132 15.93 11.83 24.93
CA ALA A 132 14.94 12.86 24.66
C ALA A 132 15.41 14.18 25.30
N PRO A 133 15.28 15.33 24.61
CA PRO A 133 15.69 16.60 25.18
C PRO A 133 14.84 16.92 26.42
N PRO A 134 15.43 17.55 27.45
CA PRO A 134 14.68 17.94 28.64
C PRO A 134 13.59 18.95 28.24
N ARG A 135 12.37 18.72 28.73
CA ARG A 135 11.25 19.67 28.57
C ARG A 135 11.63 20.95 29.30
N GLY A 136 11.92 22.02 28.57
CA GLY A 136 12.09 23.35 29.17
C GLY A 136 12.91 24.40 28.41
N SER A 137 13.62 24.07 27.33
CA SER A 137 14.39 25.11 26.60
C SER A 137 13.58 25.70 25.45
N SER A 138 13.11 26.93 25.63
CA SER A 138 12.67 27.80 24.54
C SER A 138 13.89 28.31 23.77
N ASP A 139 14.53 27.47 22.95
CA ASP A 139 15.48 27.95 21.93
C ASP A 139 15.67 26.95 20.79
N SER A 140 16.02 27.52 19.65
CA SER A 140 15.91 27.00 18.29
C SER A 140 16.81 25.80 17.94
N HIS A 141 16.35 24.58 18.22
CA HIS A 141 16.86 23.39 17.55
C HIS A 141 15.78 22.74 16.69
N LYS A 142 15.71 23.20 15.44
CA LYS A 142 14.98 22.51 14.38
C LYS A 142 15.74 21.22 14.04
N PRO A 143 15.04 20.09 13.79
CA PRO A 143 15.68 18.86 13.34
C PRO A 143 16.49 19.13 12.04
N ALA A 144 17.61 18.43 11.85
CA ALA A 144 18.53 18.66 10.73
C ALA A 144 17.84 18.68 9.35
N GLY A 145 16.73 17.94 9.17
CA GLY A 145 15.92 17.99 7.96
C GLY A 145 15.17 19.32 7.71
N MET A 146 14.81 20.07 8.77
CA MET A 146 14.16 21.38 8.64
C MET A 146 15.16 22.52 8.42
N ALA A 147 16.41 22.39 8.90
CA ALA A 147 17.50 23.32 8.58
C ALA A 147 17.86 23.25 7.08
N PHE A 148 17.82 22.06 6.49
CA PHE A 148 18.01 21.81 5.05
C PHE A 148 16.95 22.50 4.18
N LEU A 149 15.66 22.35 4.52
CA LEU A 149 14.56 23.04 3.82
C LEU A 149 14.63 24.58 3.96
N THR A 150 15.20 25.07 5.05
CA THR A 150 15.38 26.52 5.29
C THR A 150 16.57 27.07 4.50
N CYS A 151 17.66 26.30 4.34
CA CYS A 151 18.83 26.67 3.55
C CYS A 151 18.54 26.67 2.03
N LEU A 152 17.77 25.70 1.55
CA LEU A 152 17.32 25.64 0.15
C LEU A 152 16.38 26.80 -0.22
N ARG A 153 15.51 27.24 0.70
CA ARG A 153 14.57 28.36 0.46
C ARG A 153 15.25 29.70 0.18
N GLY A 154 16.53 29.87 0.55
CA GLY A 154 17.28 31.11 0.35
C GLY A 154 17.94 31.26 -1.03
N SER A 155 18.06 30.20 -1.83
CA SER A 155 18.87 30.21 -3.06
C SER A 155 18.08 30.36 -4.36
N GLY A 156 16.76 30.53 -4.31
CA GLY A 156 15.89 30.68 -5.50
C GLY A 156 15.81 29.45 -6.42
N ALA A 157 16.71 28.48 -6.28
CA ALA A 157 16.77 27.25 -7.07
C ALA A 157 15.91 26.10 -6.50
N SER A 158 15.30 26.26 -5.32
CA SER A 158 14.77 25.14 -4.56
C SER A 158 13.47 24.55 -5.09
N GLU A 159 12.57 25.33 -5.68
CA GLU A 159 11.23 24.81 -5.99
C GLU A 159 11.24 23.85 -7.18
N GLU A 160 12.05 24.13 -8.21
CA GLU A 160 12.22 23.28 -9.39
C GLU A 160 13.09 22.05 -9.08
N ILE A 161 14.15 22.20 -8.27
CA ILE A 161 15.03 21.09 -7.90
C ILE A 161 14.36 20.17 -6.87
N LEU A 162 13.62 20.70 -5.89
CA LEU A 162 12.77 19.89 -5.01
C LEU A 162 11.67 19.20 -5.81
N ARG A 163 11.05 19.85 -6.81
CA ARG A 163 10.12 19.17 -7.73
C ARG A 163 10.78 18.04 -8.53
N ARG A 164 12.00 18.23 -9.01
CA ARG A 164 12.71 17.23 -9.83
C ARG A 164 13.29 16.07 -9.01
N CYS A 165 13.74 16.31 -7.78
CA CYS A 165 14.13 15.25 -6.85
C CYS A 165 12.90 14.58 -6.23
N ALA A 166 11.80 15.31 -6.00
CA ALA A 166 10.49 14.74 -5.65
C ALA A 166 9.81 14.03 -6.82
N ASN A 167 10.36 14.09 -8.05
CA ASN A 167 9.97 13.19 -9.13
C ASN A 167 10.61 11.79 -9.01
N ILE A 168 11.56 11.59 -8.08
CA ILE A 168 11.70 10.30 -7.39
C ILE A 168 10.61 10.29 -6.34
N SER A 169 9.35 10.28 -6.79
CA SER A 169 8.18 10.46 -5.94
C SER A 169 8.20 9.36 -4.89
N PRO A 170 8.41 9.65 -3.58
CA PRO A 170 7.96 8.73 -2.55
C PRO A 170 6.52 8.39 -2.94
N ALA A 171 6.26 7.12 -3.26
CA ALA A 171 5.08 6.68 -4.01
C ALA A 171 3.90 7.58 -3.67
N ALA A 172 3.30 8.29 -4.64
CA ALA A 172 2.46 9.51 -4.51
C ALA A 172 1.37 9.53 -3.40
N CYS A 173 1.21 8.41 -2.71
CA CYS A 173 0.31 8.13 -1.62
C CYS A 173 0.97 8.07 -0.22
N VAL A 174 2.30 8.19 -0.10
CA VAL A 174 2.99 8.19 1.20
C VAL A 174 2.82 9.56 1.84
N PRO A 175 2.17 9.66 3.01
CA PRO A 175 1.92 10.95 3.63
C PRO A 175 3.21 11.56 4.21
N ASP A 176 3.28 12.89 4.25
CA ASP A 176 4.44 13.65 4.76
C ASP A 176 4.92 13.17 6.13
N TRP A 177 3.98 12.86 7.04
CA TRP A 177 4.31 12.40 8.39
C TRP A 177 5.08 11.07 8.38
N ALA A 178 4.79 10.17 7.44
CA ALA A 178 5.45 8.87 7.37
C ALA A 178 6.89 9.01 6.84
N ILE A 179 7.14 10.01 6.01
CA ILE A 179 8.48 10.36 5.52
C ILE A 179 9.32 10.94 6.66
N VAL A 180 8.73 11.86 7.46
CA VAL A 180 9.46 12.60 8.50
C VAL A 180 9.63 11.80 9.79
N LEU A 181 8.58 11.12 10.25
CA LEU A 181 8.55 10.42 11.54
C LEU A 181 8.82 8.91 11.42
N GLY A 182 8.81 8.39 10.18
CA GLY A 182 8.85 6.96 9.89
C GLY A 182 7.45 6.33 9.79
N PRO A 183 7.32 5.18 9.11
CA PRO A 183 6.03 4.56 8.78
C PRO A 183 5.24 4.06 10.01
N ASN A 184 5.91 3.89 11.15
CA ASN A 184 5.31 3.37 12.38
C ASN A 184 4.93 4.47 13.39
N SER A 185 5.18 5.75 13.06
CA SER A 185 5.06 6.88 13.99
C SER A 185 3.94 7.83 13.57
N CYS A 186 2.72 7.31 13.41
CA CYS A 186 1.57 8.13 13.00
C CYS A 186 1.18 9.13 14.11
N PRO A 187 1.12 10.44 13.84
CA PRO A 187 0.77 11.44 14.85
C PRO A 187 -0.72 11.47 15.20
N TYR A 188 -1.57 10.87 14.35
CA TYR A 188 -3.02 10.91 14.49
C TYR A 188 -3.59 9.73 15.28
N GLY A 189 -2.82 8.66 15.45
CA GLY A 189 -3.33 7.41 16.01
C GLY A 189 -2.45 6.20 15.70
N LYS A 190 -3.08 5.03 15.68
CA LYS A 190 -2.46 3.77 15.26
C LYS A 190 -3.32 3.06 14.23
N VAL A 191 -2.71 2.31 13.31
CA VAL A 191 -3.46 1.45 12.40
C VAL A 191 -3.91 0.20 13.13
N VAL A 192 -5.20 -0.07 13.12
CA VAL A 192 -5.77 -1.36 13.54
C VAL A 192 -5.95 -2.20 12.29
N THR A 193 -5.31 -3.38 12.28
CA THR A 193 -5.38 -4.32 11.16
C THR A 193 -6.16 -5.54 11.59
N LEU A 194 -7.28 -5.78 10.91
CA LEU A 194 -8.04 -7.01 10.92
C LEU A 194 -7.81 -7.74 9.59
N PRO A 195 -8.07 -9.05 9.49
CA PRO A 195 -8.03 -9.72 8.20
C PRO A 195 -8.97 -9.01 7.20
N PHE A 196 -8.41 -8.59 6.06
CA PHE A 196 -9.12 -7.88 4.99
C PHE A 196 -9.74 -6.52 5.36
N SER A 197 -9.50 -5.99 6.56
CA SER A 197 -9.99 -4.67 6.97
C SER A 197 -8.94 -3.96 7.79
N SER A 198 -8.72 -2.68 7.55
CA SER A 198 -7.83 -1.89 8.39
C SER A 198 -8.32 -0.46 8.47
N PHE A 199 -8.13 0.16 9.63
CA PHE A 199 -8.62 1.49 9.91
C PHE A 199 -7.74 2.23 10.92
N THR A 200 -7.79 3.56 10.88
CA THR A 200 -7.11 4.40 11.87
C THR A 200 -7.86 4.40 13.18
N TRP A 201 -7.18 4.11 14.28
CA TRP A 201 -7.66 4.31 15.64
C TRP A 201 -7.08 5.62 16.20
N PRO A 202 -7.91 6.67 16.40
CA PRO A 202 -7.42 7.98 16.79
C PRO A 202 -6.85 7.98 18.22
N ASN A 203 -5.92 8.90 18.49
CA ASN A 203 -5.30 9.05 19.82
C ASN A 203 -6.29 9.50 20.91
N SER A 204 -7.36 10.17 20.53
CA SER A 204 -8.41 10.66 21.45
C SER A 204 -9.79 10.35 20.86
N PRO A 205 -10.22 9.08 20.92
CA PRO A 205 -11.45 8.64 20.27
C PRO A 205 -12.69 9.26 20.95
N VAL A 206 -13.61 9.77 20.13
CA VAL A 206 -14.97 10.14 20.56
C VAL A 206 -15.94 9.00 20.28
N PHE A 207 -17.17 9.05 20.83
CA PHE A 207 -18.18 8.00 20.64
C PHE A 207 -18.39 7.59 19.17
N ALA A 208 -18.42 8.57 18.26
CA ALA A 208 -18.57 8.33 16.83
C ALA A 208 -17.43 7.47 16.23
N ASP A 209 -16.22 7.54 16.78
CA ASP A 209 -15.07 6.75 16.29
C ASP A 209 -15.20 5.28 16.67
N TYR A 210 -15.80 4.97 17.83
CA TYR A 210 -16.12 3.59 18.22
C TYR A 210 -17.16 2.99 17.28
N VAL A 211 -18.21 3.76 16.95
CA VAL A 211 -19.24 3.34 15.99
C VAL A 211 -18.64 3.15 14.60
N ALA A 212 -17.77 4.06 14.16
CA ALA A 212 -17.08 3.95 12.88
C ALA A 212 -16.12 2.75 12.82
N ALA A 213 -15.37 2.47 13.89
CA ALA A 213 -14.52 1.30 14.00
C ALA A 213 -15.34 -0.01 13.89
N PHE A 214 -16.50 -0.06 14.56
CA PHE A 214 -17.43 -1.19 14.43
C PHE A 214 -17.86 -1.39 12.98
N TYR A 215 -18.33 -0.35 12.28
CA TYR A 215 -18.73 -0.46 10.89
C TYR A 215 -17.57 -0.78 9.94
N SER A 216 -16.36 -0.30 10.21
CA SER A 216 -15.16 -0.69 9.46
C SER A 216 -14.83 -2.18 9.61
N SER A 217 -15.27 -2.84 10.69
CA SER A 217 -15.09 -4.28 10.91
C SER A 217 -16.17 -5.17 10.27
N VAL A 218 -17.30 -4.61 9.82
CA VAL A 218 -18.45 -5.37 9.28
C VAL A 218 -18.06 -6.26 8.10
N LEU A 219 -17.22 -5.77 7.19
CA LEU A 219 -16.78 -6.58 6.03
C LEU A 219 -15.94 -7.79 6.44
N PHE A 220 -15.10 -7.66 7.47
CA PHE A 220 -14.34 -8.78 8.01
C PHE A 220 -15.27 -9.83 8.61
N ALA A 221 -16.24 -9.40 9.43
CA ALA A 221 -17.24 -10.30 9.99
C ALA A 221 -18.08 -10.99 8.89
N PHE A 222 -18.47 -10.24 7.86
CA PHE A 222 -19.20 -10.78 6.71
C PHE A 222 -18.41 -11.86 5.96
N VAL A 223 -17.10 -11.64 5.72
CA VAL A 223 -16.25 -12.62 5.05
C VAL A 223 -16.12 -13.91 5.86
N ILE A 224 -15.89 -13.80 7.17
CA ILE A 224 -15.86 -14.99 8.05
C ILE A 224 -17.20 -15.71 7.98
N PHE A 225 -18.30 -14.99 8.14
CA PHE A 225 -19.63 -15.58 8.12
C PHE A 225 -19.91 -16.30 6.80
N ALA A 226 -19.63 -15.67 5.66
CA ALA A 226 -19.83 -16.25 4.34
C ALA A 226 -18.91 -17.46 4.09
N ALA A 227 -17.67 -17.42 4.57
CA ALA A 227 -16.76 -18.57 4.51
C ALA A 227 -17.30 -19.75 5.34
N CYS A 228 -17.66 -19.52 6.61
CA CYS A 228 -18.28 -20.53 7.46
C CYS A 228 -19.58 -21.07 6.86
N ALA A 229 -20.44 -20.21 6.34
CA ALA A 229 -21.70 -20.62 5.73
C ALA A 229 -21.48 -21.42 4.43
N THR A 230 -20.44 -21.10 3.66
CA THR A 230 -20.02 -21.89 2.49
C THR A 230 -19.55 -23.28 2.91
N LEU A 231 -18.69 -23.36 3.93
CA LEU A 231 -18.13 -24.62 4.40
C LEU A 231 -19.18 -25.53 5.06
N LEU A 232 -20.03 -24.96 5.92
CA LEU A 232 -20.99 -25.71 6.73
C LEU A 232 -22.28 -26.03 5.97
N LYS A 233 -22.80 -25.10 5.16
CA LYS A 233 -24.08 -25.29 4.44
C LYS A 233 -23.90 -25.67 2.98
N ARG A 234 -22.67 -25.61 2.43
CA ARG A 234 -22.38 -25.84 1.00
C ARG A 234 -23.28 -25.04 0.06
N SER A 235 -23.68 -23.85 0.50
CA SER A 235 -24.62 -23.02 -0.27
C SER A 235 -23.89 -22.29 -1.39
N LYS A 236 -24.37 -22.48 -2.62
CA LYS A 236 -23.90 -21.79 -3.84
C LYS A 236 -23.91 -20.27 -3.66
N LEU A 237 -24.90 -19.73 -2.95
CA LEU A 237 -25.03 -18.29 -2.74
C LEU A 237 -23.85 -17.72 -1.96
N TRP A 238 -23.44 -18.36 -0.86
CA TRP A 238 -22.30 -17.89 -0.06
C TRP A 238 -20.98 -18.01 -0.82
N PHE A 239 -20.85 -19.06 -1.65
CA PHE A 239 -19.71 -19.20 -2.54
C PHE A 239 -19.65 -18.09 -3.60
N GLU A 240 -20.78 -17.72 -4.21
CA GLU A 240 -20.86 -16.58 -5.14
C GLU A 240 -20.43 -15.27 -4.46
N PHE A 241 -20.82 -15.04 -3.20
CA PHE A 241 -20.36 -13.87 -2.43
C PHE A 241 -18.85 -13.86 -2.18
N MET A 242 -18.23 -15.02 -1.97
CA MET A 242 -16.77 -15.11 -1.86
C MET A 242 -16.08 -14.74 -3.18
N ILE A 243 -16.60 -15.21 -4.32
CA ILE A 243 -16.03 -14.81 -5.61
C ILE A 243 -16.20 -13.30 -5.81
N LEU A 244 -17.39 -12.74 -5.55
CA LEU A 244 -17.63 -11.30 -5.64
C LEU A 244 -16.64 -10.51 -4.75
N PHE A 245 -16.37 -10.98 -3.54
CA PHE A 245 -15.42 -10.35 -2.63
C PHE A 245 -14.00 -10.30 -3.22
N PHE A 246 -13.49 -11.42 -3.72
CA PHE A 246 -12.16 -11.48 -4.33
C PHE A 246 -12.08 -10.71 -5.65
N SER A 247 -13.14 -10.73 -6.47
CA SER A 247 -13.24 -9.91 -7.68
C SER A 247 -13.22 -8.42 -7.34
N SER A 248 -13.95 -8.00 -6.30
CA SER A 248 -13.95 -6.62 -5.80
C SER A 248 -12.56 -6.20 -5.33
N TRP A 249 -11.85 -7.07 -4.62
CA TRP A 249 -10.47 -6.84 -4.20
C TRP A 249 -9.53 -6.65 -5.40
N ALA A 250 -9.65 -7.48 -6.43
CA ALA A 250 -8.85 -7.36 -7.66
C ALA A 250 -9.13 -6.03 -8.37
N VAL A 251 -10.41 -5.67 -8.57
CA VAL A 251 -10.83 -4.40 -9.18
C VAL A 251 -10.28 -3.20 -8.40
N GLN A 252 -10.35 -3.23 -7.07
CA GLN A 252 -9.80 -2.18 -6.22
C GLN A 252 -8.28 -2.01 -6.44
N ASN A 253 -7.52 -3.10 -6.52
CA ASN A 253 -6.07 -3.02 -6.63
C ASN A 253 -5.66 -2.44 -7.99
N ILE A 254 -6.39 -2.77 -9.05
CA ILE A 254 -6.21 -2.17 -10.37
C ILE A 254 -6.56 -0.68 -10.31
N ALA A 255 -7.73 -0.32 -9.76
CA ALA A 255 -8.17 1.07 -9.68
C ALA A 255 -7.22 1.95 -8.85
N LYS A 256 -6.65 1.41 -7.76
CA LYS A 256 -5.67 2.12 -6.93
C LYS A 256 -4.38 2.45 -7.66
N ARG A 257 -3.92 1.57 -8.54
CA ARG A 257 -2.74 1.79 -9.39
C ARG A 257 -3.00 2.83 -10.48
N LEU A 258 -4.25 3.07 -10.84
CA LEU A 258 -4.62 4.06 -11.85
C LEU A 258 -4.85 5.45 -11.25
N ALA A 259 -5.40 5.52 -10.03
CA ALA A 259 -5.78 6.80 -9.42
C ALA A 259 -4.67 7.45 -8.59
N GLU A 260 -3.81 6.65 -7.92
CA GLU A 260 -2.67 7.11 -7.11
C GLU A 260 -2.95 8.28 -6.14
N ALA A 261 -4.19 8.45 -5.68
CA ALA A 261 -4.54 9.57 -4.82
C ALA A 261 -4.17 9.32 -3.35
N GLU A 262 -3.56 10.32 -2.74
CA GLU A 262 -3.24 10.35 -1.31
C GLU A 262 -4.48 10.28 -0.42
N ARG A 263 -4.31 9.80 0.81
CA ARG A 263 -5.35 9.83 1.83
C ARG A 263 -5.41 11.20 2.50
N PRO A 264 -6.57 11.62 3.04
CA PRO A 264 -6.65 12.91 3.73
C PRO A 264 -5.77 12.93 4.99
N ARG A 265 -5.42 14.15 5.43
CA ARG A 265 -4.74 14.37 6.71
C ARG A 265 -5.61 13.78 7.84
N GLY A 266 -4.98 13.03 8.74
CA GLY A 266 -5.66 12.28 9.79
C GLY A 266 -5.56 10.76 9.62
N SER A 267 -5.38 10.26 8.39
CA SER A 267 -5.15 8.84 8.13
C SER A 267 -3.77 8.38 8.62
N CYS A 268 -3.72 7.25 9.31
CA CYS A 268 -2.48 6.54 9.64
C CYS A 268 -2.07 5.50 8.59
N HIS A 269 -2.83 5.35 7.50
CA HIS A 269 -2.44 4.48 6.40
C HIS A 269 -1.48 5.18 5.42
N ILE A 270 -0.42 4.46 5.05
CA ILE A 270 0.60 4.90 4.08
C ILE A 270 0.31 4.48 2.63
N THR A 271 -0.87 3.91 2.36
CA THR A 271 -1.26 3.40 1.04
C THR A 271 -2.26 4.32 0.37
N CYS A 272 -2.34 4.24 -0.96
CA CYS A 272 -3.29 5.02 -1.77
C CYS A 272 -4.74 4.86 -1.30
N GLY A 273 -5.44 5.99 -1.27
CA GLY A 273 -6.80 6.12 -0.77
C GLY A 273 -7.88 5.93 -1.83
N MET A 274 -7.60 6.17 -3.10
CA MET A 274 -8.63 6.14 -4.15
C MET A 274 -8.56 4.88 -5.03
N PRO A 275 -9.68 4.18 -5.27
CA PRO A 275 -10.94 4.27 -4.55
C PRO A 275 -10.87 3.61 -3.16
N SER A 276 -11.84 3.92 -2.29
CA SER A 276 -11.95 3.22 -1.01
C SER A 276 -12.42 1.78 -1.20
N GLY A 277 -11.61 0.83 -0.74
CA GLY A 277 -11.91 -0.60 -0.83
C GLY A 277 -13.15 -1.02 -0.03
N HIS A 278 -13.27 -0.53 1.20
CA HIS A 278 -14.44 -0.79 2.05
C HIS A 278 -15.74 -0.26 1.44
N ALA A 279 -15.72 0.95 0.88
CA ALA A 279 -16.90 1.52 0.22
C ALA A 279 -17.26 0.71 -1.04
N LEU A 280 -16.28 0.35 -1.87
CA LEU A 280 -16.50 -0.48 -3.05
C LEU A 280 -17.10 -1.85 -2.70
N MET A 281 -16.49 -2.58 -1.77
CA MET A 281 -16.96 -3.91 -1.39
C MET A 281 -18.33 -3.88 -0.71
N SER A 282 -18.55 -2.97 0.25
CA SER A 282 -19.84 -2.85 0.94
C SER A 282 -20.97 -2.51 -0.03
N MET A 283 -20.74 -1.58 -0.96
CA MET A 283 -21.75 -1.22 -1.95
C MET A 283 -21.99 -2.31 -3.00
N ALA A 284 -20.97 -3.07 -3.40
CA ALA A 284 -21.14 -4.23 -4.27
C ALA A 284 -22.01 -5.31 -3.62
N ILE A 285 -21.68 -5.68 -2.36
CA ILE A 285 -22.42 -6.68 -1.60
C ILE A 285 -23.85 -6.21 -1.32
N MET A 286 -24.03 -4.97 -0.86
CA MET A 286 -25.33 -4.38 -0.60
C MET A 286 -26.19 -4.38 -1.86
N THR A 287 -25.64 -3.96 -3.00
CA THR A 287 -26.37 -3.94 -4.29
C THR A 287 -26.83 -5.34 -4.69
N VAL A 288 -25.95 -6.34 -4.62
CA VAL A 288 -26.32 -7.72 -4.94
C VAL A 288 -27.39 -8.25 -4.00
N LEU A 289 -27.28 -8.01 -2.69
CA LEU A 289 -28.27 -8.45 -1.70
C LEU A 289 -29.63 -7.77 -1.93
N LEU A 290 -29.64 -6.46 -2.17
CA LEU A 290 -30.88 -5.73 -2.47
C LEU A 290 -31.55 -6.24 -3.75
N LEU A 291 -30.78 -6.53 -4.81
CA LEU A 291 -31.32 -7.08 -6.04
C LEU A 291 -31.81 -8.54 -5.87
N HIS A 292 -31.10 -9.36 -5.10
CA HIS A 292 -31.51 -10.76 -4.84
C HIS A 292 -32.74 -10.86 -3.95
N CYS A 293 -32.77 -10.13 -2.83
CA CYS A 293 -33.88 -10.13 -1.89
C CYS A 293 -35.07 -9.36 -2.47
N GLY A 294 -34.83 -8.11 -2.88
CA GLY A 294 -35.87 -7.25 -3.43
C GLY A 294 -36.41 -7.73 -4.77
N GLY A 295 -35.55 -8.09 -5.73
CA GLY A 295 -35.99 -8.43 -7.09
C GLY A 295 -36.81 -9.71 -7.16
N ARG A 296 -36.47 -10.74 -6.39
CA ARG A 296 -37.23 -12.00 -6.35
C ARG A 296 -38.58 -11.82 -5.67
N GLU A 297 -38.59 -11.15 -4.52
CA GLU A 297 -39.81 -10.98 -3.74
C GLU A 297 -40.75 -10.00 -4.44
N ILE A 298 -40.25 -8.86 -4.94
CA ILE A 298 -41.07 -7.88 -5.68
C ILE A 298 -41.57 -8.47 -7.01
N GLY A 299 -40.75 -9.22 -7.74
CA GLY A 299 -41.19 -9.87 -8.99
C GLY A 299 -42.27 -10.91 -8.75
N ALA A 300 -42.12 -11.74 -7.72
CA ALA A 300 -43.15 -12.70 -7.31
C ALA A 300 -44.42 -12.00 -6.82
N LEU A 301 -44.27 -10.90 -6.08
CA LEU A 301 -45.38 -10.07 -5.64
C LEU A 301 -46.12 -9.50 -6.85
N ALA A 302 -45.43 -8.86 -7.79
CA ALA A 302 -46.04 -8.24 -8.96
C ALA A 302 -46.84 -9.25 -9.81
N LEU A 303 -46.33 -10.48 -9.97
CA LEU A 303 -47.04 -11.56 -10.64
C LEU A 303 -48.28 -12.02 -9.84
N ARG A 304 -48.17 -12.19 -8.51
CA ARG A 304 -49.30 -12.57 -7.64
C ARG A 304 -50.38 -11.51 -7.53
N TRP A 305 -50.01 -10.23 -7.47
CA TRP A 305 -50.94 -9.10 -7.45
C TRP A 305 -51.81 -9.09 -8.71
N ARG A 306 -51.24 -9.46 -9.85
CA ARG A 306 -51.98 -9.55 -11.12
C ARG A 306 -53.00 -10.69 -11.14
N THR A 307 -52.78 -11.75 -10.37
CA THR A 307 -53.69 -12.92 -10.29
C THR A 307 -54.79 -12.80 -9.23
N LEU A 308 -54.99 -11.61 -8.64
CA LEU A 308 -56.19 -11.21 -7.91
C LEU A 308 -56.71 -12.22 -6.86
N ASP A 309 -56.05 -12.28 -5.72
CA ASP A 309 -56.73 -12.59 -4.46
C ASP A 309 -56.30 -11.57 -3.39
N VAL A 310 -56.97 -10.42 -3.40
CA VAL A 310 -56.63 -9.21 -2.62
C VAL A 310 -56.87 -9.39 -1.12
N HIS A 311 -57.52 -10.49 -0.69
CA HIS A 311 -57.83 -10.75 0.72
C HIS A 311 -56.81 -11.62 1.47
N SER A 312 -55.71 -12.03 0.84
CA SER A 312 -54.74 -12.90 1.50
C SER A 312 -53.82 -12.13 2.46
N THR A 313 -54.01 -12.32 3.77
CA THR A 313 -53.11 -11.89 4.85
C THR A 313 -51.65 -12.33 4.66
N THR A 314 -51.44 -13.34 3.81
CA THR A 314 -50.12 -13.84 3.40
C THR A 314 -49.28 -12.79 2.67
N ILE A 315 -49.89 -11.96 1.81
CA ILE A 315 -49.17 -10.94 1.03
C ILE A 315 -48.52 -9.90 1.95
N PHE A 316 -49.26 -9.43 2.96
CA PHE A 316 -48.74 -8.47 3.94
C PHE A 316 -47.60 -9.03 4.78
N ARG A 317 -47.57 -10.35 5.00
CA ARG A 317 -46.44 -11.00 5.71
C ARG A 317 -45.19 -11.01 4.83
N GLU A 318 -45.32 -11.41 3.57
CA GLU A 318 -44.19 -11.45 2.62
C GLU A 318 -43.59 -10.04 2.41
N VAL A 319 -44.44 -9.02 2.20
CA VAL A 319 -43.98 -7.62 2.05
C VAL A 319 -43.26 -7.14 3.30
N ARG A 320 -43.75 -7.45 4.50
CA ARG A 320 -43.09 -7.07 5.76
C ARG A 320 -41.73 -7.73 5.92
N VAL A 321 -41.59 -9.01 5.55
CA VAL A 321 -40.30 -9.71 5.57
C VAL A 321 -39.33 -9.09 4.57
N ALA A 322 -39.79 -8.78 3.36
CA ALA A 322 -39.00 -8.13 2.32
C ALA A 322 -38.45 -6.78 2.77
N LEU A 323 -39.33 -5.91 3.28
CA LEU A 323 -38.96 -4.59 3.80
C LEU A 323 -38.00 -4.70 5.00
N GLY A 324 -38.24 -5.66 5.89
CA GLY A 324 -37.34 -5.95 7.01
C GLY A 324 -35.94 -6.34 6.53
N ASN A 325 -35.84 -7.22 5.55
CA ASN A 325 -34.56 -7.63 4.97
C ASN A 325 -33.83 -6.46 4.32
N VAL A 326 -34.53 -5.65 3.51
CA VAL A 326 -33.98 -4.44 2.88
C VAL A 326 -33.44 -3.48 3.94
N LEU A 327 -34.22 -3.20 4.99
CA LEU A 327 -33.80 -2.33 6.08
C LEU A 327 -32.54 -2.85 6.78
N ILE A 328 -32.50 -4.14 7.10
CA ILE A 328 -31.33 -4.77 7.73
C ILE A 328 -30.09 -4.64 6.83
N ILE A 329 -30.22 -4.94 5.54
CA ILE A 329 -29.12 -4.82 4.56
C ILE A 329 -28.58 -3.38 4.52
N VAL A 330 -29.47 -2.40 4.43
CA VAL A 330 -29.11 -0.97 4.41
C VAL A 330 -28.42 -0.56 5.71
N LEU A 331 -28.97 -0.94 6.87
CA LEU A 331 -28.41 -0.59 8.18
C LEU A 331 -27.03 -1.20 8.44
N ILE A 332 -26.73 -2.36 7.84
CA ILE A 332 -25.43 -3.03 7.97
C ILE A 332 -24.39 -2.41 7.04
N PHE A 333 -24.70 -2.20 5.76
CA PHE A 333 -23.69 -1.87 4.75
C PHE A 333 -23.58 -0.38 4.44
N LEU A 334 -24.68 0.40 4.50
CA LEU A 334 -24.66 1.81 4.15
C LEU A 334 -23.77 2.68 5.08
N PRO A 335 -23.65 2.40 6.39
CA PRO A 335 -22.76 3.17 7.26
C PRO A 335 -21.26 2.86 7.06
N VAL A 336 -20.90 1.80 6.34
CA VAL A 336 -19.50 1.44 6.09
C VAL A 336 -18.76 2.55 5.34
N PRO A 337 -19.25 3.08 4.20
CA PRO A 337 -18.70 4.29 3.57
C PRO A 337 -18.50 5.48 4.52
N TRP A 338 -19.51 5.80 5.34
CA TRP A 338 -19.44 6.91 6.30
C TRP A 338 -18.32 6.70 7.33
N SER A 339 -18.18 5.48 7.84
CA SER A 339 -17.15 5.15 8.84
C SER A 339 -15.73 5.48 8.38
N ARG A 340 -15.46 5.38 7.07
CA ARG A 340 -14.16 5.70 6.48
C ARG A 340 -13.86 7.19 6.45
N VAL A 341 -14.91 8.01 6.32
CA VAL A 341 -14.80 9.48 6.41
C VAL A 341 -14.62 9.89 7.88
N GLN A 342 -15.42 9.32 8.78
CA GLN A 342 -15.33 9.59 10.23
C GLN A 342 -13.93 9.31 10.79
N LEU A 343 -13.29 8.21 10.38
CA LEU A 343 -11.94 7.85 10.81
C LEU A 343 -10.82 8.58 10.04
N ASN A 344 -11.15 9.55 9.19
CA ASN A 344 -10.23 10.25 8.29
C ASN A 344 -9.38 9.32 7.42
N ASP A 345 -9.86 8.11 7.12
CA ASP A 345 -9.13 7.15 6.32
C ASP A 345 -9.27 7.40 4.81
N HIS A 346 -10.34 8.09 4.42
CA HIS A 346 -10.68 8.44 3.03
C HIS A 346 -11.43 9.77 2.94
N SER A 347 -11.22 10.50 1.85
CA SER A 347 -12.02 11.68 1.53
C SER A 347 -13.40 11.28 0.97
N THR A 348 -14.36 12.20 1.01
CA THR A 348 -15.70 11.98 0.45
C THR A 348 -15.65 11.62 -1.04
N SER A 349 -14.75 12.22 -1.83
CA SER A 349 -14.60 11.90 -3.26
C SER A 349 -14.10 10.47 -3.48
N GLN A 350 -13.16 10.01 -2.66
CA GLN A 350 -12.67 8.61 -2.70
C GLN A 350 -13.77 7.61 -2.36
N ILE A 351 -14.66 7.98 -1.46
CA ILE A 351 -15.82 7.18 -1.06
C ILE A 351 -16.87 7.15 -2.18
N ILE A 352 -17.24 8.30 -2.74
CA ILE A 352 -18.21 8.36 -3.85
C ILE A 352 -17.75 7.50 -5.02
N LEU A 353 -16.48 7.60 -5.43
CA LEU A 353 -15.94 6.77 -6.52
C LEU A 353 -15.97 5.28 -6.16
N GLY A 354 -15.56 4.94 -4.93
CA GLY A 354 -15.64 3.56 -4.44
C GLY A 354 -17.07 3.02 -4.48
N CYS A 355 -18.04 3.77 -3.96
CA CYS A 355 -19.46 3.41 -3.98
C CYS A 355 -19.99 3.21 -5.40
N GLY A 356 -19.65 4.10 -6.33
CA GLY A 356 -20.07 4.00 -7.74
C GLY A 356 -19.54 2.76 -8.42
N ILE A 357 -18.23 2.48 -8.31
CA ILE A 357 -17.61 1.27 -8.86
C ILE A 357 -18.21 0.02 -8.21
N GLY A 358 -18.38 0.04 -6.89
CA GLY A 358 -18.97 -1.06 -6.12
C GLY A 358 -20.40 -1.38 -6.56
N GLY A 359 -21.26 -0.36 -6.64
CA GLY A 359 -22.64 -0.52 -7.10
C GLY A 359 -22.72 -1.09 -8.52
N MET A 360 -21.91 -0.57 -9.45
CA MET A 360 -21.84 -1.09 -10.82
C MET A 360 -21.38 -2.54 -10.85
N LEU A 361 -20.34 -2.90 -10.09
CA LEU A 361 -19.86 -4.27 -9.99
C LEU A 361 -20.95 -5.21 -9.44
N GLY A 362 -21.71 -4.76 -8.43
CA GLY A 362 -22.82 -5.51 -7.88
C GLY A 362 -23.95 -5.74 -8.89
N VAL A 363 -24.32 -4.73 -9.69
CA VAL A 363 -25.30 -4.88 -10.78
C VAL A 363 -24.80 -5.89 -11.82
N CYS A 364 -23.57 -5.74 -12.30
CA CYS A 364 -22.98 -6.65 -13.28
C CYS A 364 -22.97 -8.10 -12.75
N TRP A 365 -22.57 -8.29 -11.49
CA TRP A 365 -22.57 -9.59 -10.85
C TRP A 365 -23.97 -10.21 -10.79
N TYR A 366 -24.98 -9.43 -10.36
CA TYR A 366 -26.36 -9.89 -10.31
C TYR A 366 -26.88 -10.34 -11.69
N VAL A 367 -26.62 -9.55 -12.74
CA VAL A 367 -27.01 -9.89 -14.11
C VAL A 367 -26.34 -11.19 -14.57
N LEU A 368 -25.04 -11.36 -14.31
CA LEU A 368 -24.33 -12.59 -14.65
C LEU A 368 -24.88 -13.82 -13.90
N SER A 369 -25.16 -13.69 -12.59
CA SER A 369 -25.80 -14.75 -11.80
C SER A 369 -27.19 -15.09 -12.32
N MET A 370 -27.99 -14.10 -12.74
CA MET A 370 -29.30 -14.32 -13.35
C MET A 370 -29.19 -15.11 -14.66
N LEU A 371 -28.32 -14.67 -15.58
CA LEU A 371 -28.11 -15.33 -16.87
C LEU A 371 -27.62 -16.78 -16.70
N SER A 372 -26.68 -17.00 -15.75
CA SER A 372 -26.19 -18.33 -15.42
C SER A 372 -27.30 -19.27 -14.94
N ASN A 373 -28.23 -18.77 -14.12
CA ASN A 373 -29.34 -19.57 -13.63
C ASN A 373 -30.40 -19.83 -14.72
N ALA A 374 -30.69 -18.86 -15.58
CA ALA A 374 -31.60 -19.03 -16.71
C ALA A 374 -31.12 -20.15 -17.66
N GLY A 375 -29.82 -20.20 -17.96
CA GLY A 375 -29.23 -21.25 -18.79
C GLY A 375 -29.28 -22.66 -18.18
N LYS A 376 -29.41 -22.80 -16.86
CA LYS A 376 -29.60 -24.11 -16.20
C LYS A 376 -31.03 -24.57 -16.31
N ALA A 377 -31.99 -23.68 -16.09
CA ALA A 377 -33.41 -23.99 -16.20
C ALA A 377 -33.78 -24.49 -17.61
N THR A 378 -33.24 -23.87 -18.66
CA THR A 378 -33.49 -24.31 -20.05
C THR A 378 -32.90 -25.70 -20.36
N LYS A 379 -31.74 -26.04 -19.76
CA LYS A 379 -31.14 -27.37 -19.89
C LYS A 379 -31.96 -28.44 -19.17
N GLU A 380 -32.47 -28.15 -17.98
CA GLU A 380 -33.33 -29.07 -17.23
C GLU A 380 -34.65 -29.36 -17.96
N VAL A 381 -35.29 -28.33 -18.52
CA VAL A 381 -36.51 -28.49 -19.34
C VAL A 381 -36.22 -29.33 -20.59
N SER A 382 -35.09 -29.06 -21.27
CA SER A 382 -34.68 -29.84 -22.45
C SER A 382 -34.36 -31.31 -22.10
N ALA A 383 -33.76 -31.57 -20.94
CA ALA A 383 -33.44 -32.92 -20.48
C ALA A 383 -34.70 -33.73 -20.13
N ARG A 384 -35.69 -33.10 -19.48
CA ARG A 384 -36.99 -33.74 -19.21
C ARG A 384 -37.72 -34.12 -20.48
N LYS A 385 -37.80 -33.21 -21.46
CA LYS A 385 -38.43 -33.49 -22.76
C LYS A 385 -37.82 -34.69 -23.49
N ARG A 386 -36.49 -34.86 -23.42
CA ARG A 386 -35.83 -36.05 -24.00
C ARG A 386 -36.20 -37.32 -23.25
N SER A 387 -36.19 -37.29 -21.92
CA SER A 387 -36.58 -38.44 -21.10
C SER A 387 -38.03 -38.88 -21.36
N ASP A 388 -38.94 -37.94 -21.60
CA ASP A 388 -40.34 -38.25 -21.91
C ASP A 388 -40.47 -38.86 -23.32
N SER A 389 -39.74 -38.33 -24.31
CA SER A 389 -39.71 -38.89 -25.67
C SER A 389 -39.11 -40.30 -25.73
N ASP A 390 -38.07 -40.57 -24.94
CA ASP A 390 -37.47 -41.91 -24.88
C ASP A 390 -38.40 -42.92 -24.18
N ALA A 391 -39.19 -42.48 -23.19
CA ALA A 391 -40.19 -43.31 -22.51
C ALA A 391 -41.38 -43.64 -23.41
N ASP A 392 -41.86 -42.68 -24.20
CA ASP A 392 -42.94 -42.90 -25.17
C ASP A 392 -42.52 -43.88 -26.27
N GLN A 393 -41.26 -43.82 -26.73
CA GLN A 393 -40.74 -44.74 -27.75
C GLN A 393 -40.64 -46.19 -27.21
N ALA A 394 -40.21 -46.36 -25.96
CA ALA A 394 -40.11 -47.68 -25.33
C ALA A 394 -41.47 -48.35 -25.09
N GLY A 395 -42.56 -47.58 -25.00
CA GLY A 395 -43.92 -48.09 -24.82
C GLY A 395 -44.60 -48.59 -26.10
N ILE A 396 -44.07 -48.25 -27.29
CA ILE A 396 -44.63 -48.65 -28.60
C ILE A 396 -44.09 -50.02 -29.07
N ASP A 397 -42.95 -50.45 -28.53
CA ASP A 397 -42.28 -51.71 -28.91
C ASP A 397 -42.71 -52.94 -28.06
N VAL A 398 -43.83 -52.84 -27.31
CA VAL A 398 -44.44 -53.93 -26.50
C VAL A 398 -45.81 -54.27 -27.07
#